data_AF-A0A484Y8A9-F1
#
_entry.id   AF-A0A484Y8A9-F1
#
_cell.length_a   1.000
_cell.length_b   1.000
_cell.length_c   1.000
_cell.angle_alpha   90.00
_cell.angle_beta   90.00
_cell.angle_gamma   90.00
#
_symmetry.space_group_name_H-M   'P 1'
#
loop_
_entity.id
_entity.type
_entity.pdbx_description
1 polymer ?
#
loop_
_entity_poly.entity_id
_entity_poly.type
_entity_poly.pdbx_seq_one_letter_code
_entity_poly.pdbx_strand_id
1 'polypeptide(L)'
;MVGIGQEVKGFKIGDRVSGEGHITCGHCRNCRGGRTHLCRNTIGVGVNRPGCFAEYLVIPAFNAFKIPDNISDDLASIFDPFGNAVHTALSFDLVGEDVLVSGAGPIGIMAAAVAKHVGARNVVITDVNEYRLELARKMGITRAVNVAKENLNDVMTELGHDRRL
;
A
#
# COMPACT_ATOMS: atom_id res chain seq x y z
N MET A 1 14.76 -3.20 17.05
CA MET A 1 14.17 -3.91 18.21
C MET A 1 15.08 -3.73 19.42
N VAL A 2 14.54 -3.40 20.59
CA VAL A 2 15.31 -3.23 21.83
C VAL A 2 15.04 -4.29 22.90
N GLY A 3 14.00 -5.11 22.72
CA GLY A 3 13.64 -6.23 23.60
C GLY A 3 12.78 -7.25 22.85
N ILE A 4 12.84 -8.51 23.27
CA ILE A 4 12.12 -9.63 22.66
C ILE A 4 11.61 -10.59 23.74
N GLY A 5 10.43 -11.18 23.54
CA GLY A 5 9.91 -12.23 24.43
C GLY A 5 10.69 -13.53 24.29
N GLN A 6 10.74 -14.34 25.35
CA GLN A 6 11.54 -15.58 25.43
C GLN A 6 11.17 -16.63 24.36
N GLU A 7 9.93 -16.61 23.86
CA GLU A 7 9.43 -17.55 22.85
C GLU A 7 9.56 -17.02 21.42
N VAL A 8 9.96 -15.75 21.24
CA VAL A 8 10.12 -15.15 19.91
C VAL A 8 11.24 -15.86 19.17
N LYS A 9 10.94 -16.32 17.95
CA LYS A 9 11.91 -16.90 17.02
C LYS A 9 12.06 -16.01 15.79
N GLY A 10 13.19 -16.15 15.09
CA GLY A 10 13.44 -15.47 13.82
C GLY A 10 13.89 -14.01 13.94
N PHE A 11 13.85 -13.39 15.11
CA PHE A 11 14.30 -12.01 15.36
C PHE A 11 15.47 -11.96 16.36
N LYS A 12 16.26 -10.89 16.29
CA LYS A 12 17.30 -10.56 17.28
C LYS A 12 17.21 -9.08 17.69
N ILE A 13 17.72 -8.78 18.88
CA ILE A 13 17.89 -7.38 19.32
C ILE A 13 18.77 -6.66 18.29
N GLY A 14 18.39 -5.42 17.96
CA GLY A 14 18.99 -4.63 16.89
C GLY A 14 18.30 -4.74 15.53
N ASP A 15 17.47 -5.76 15.26
CA ASP A 15 16.77 -5.87 13.97
C ASP A 15 15.88 -4.63 13.72
N ARG A 16 15.99 -4.06 12.51
CA ARG A 16 15.04 -3.06 12.01
C ARG A 16 13.75 -3.77 11.59
N VAL A 17 12.62 -3.29 12.08
CA VAL A 17 11.32 -3.89 11.83
C VAL A 17 10.27 -2.82 11.56
N SER A 18 9.39 -3.09 10.61
CA SER A 18 8.08 -2.44 10.54
C SER A 18 7.03 -3.42 11.07
N GLY A 19 5.77 -2.99 11.19
CA GLY A 19 4.70 -3.82 11.71
C GLY A 19 3.38 -3.49 11.05
N GLU A 20 2.52 -4.50 10.97
CA GLU A 20 1.16 -4.33 10.46
C GLU A 20 0.24 -3.78 11.58
N GLY A 21 -0.70 -2.89 11.21
CA GLY A 21 -1.55 -2.15 12.15
C GLY A 21 -2.63 -2.96 12.91
N HIS A 22 -2.87 -4.20 12.52
CA HIS A 22 -3.91 -5.11 12.97
C HIS A 22 -3.32 -6.38 13.59
N ILE A 23 -3.37 -6.44 14.92
CA ILE A 23 -3.02 -7.67 15.63
C ILE A 23 -4.17 -8.66 15.51
N THR A 24 -3.86 -9.88 15.05
CA THR A 24 -4.86 -10.93 14.82
C THR A 24 -4.64 -12.12 15.77
N CYS A 25 -5.66 -12.97 15.93
CA CYS A 25 -5.58 -14.03 16.93
C CYS A 25 -4.64 -15.20 16.59
N GLY A 26 -4.15 -15.30 15.35
CA GLY A 26 -3.26 -16.39 14.90
C GLY A 26 -3.87 -17.81 14.83
N HIS A 27 -5.01 -18.08 15.48
CA HIS A 27 -5.54 -19.45 15.63
C HIS A 27 -6.89 -19.72 14.94
N CYS A 28 -7.63 -18.71 14.48
CA CYS A 28 -8.90 -18.92 13.79
C CYS A 28 -8.71 -19.45 12.35
N ARG A 29 -9.78 -19.95 11.72
CA ARG A 29 -9.75 -20.49 10.35
C ARG A 29 -9.11 -19.53 9.35
N ASN A 30 -9.46 -18.24 9.44
CA ASN A 30 -8.93 -17.22 8.54
C ASN A 30 -7.44 -16.97 8.77
N CYS A 31 -7.01 -16.81 10.03
CA CYS A 31 -5.60 -16.62 10.36
C CYS A 31 -4.74 -17.82 9.93
N ARG A 32 -5.15 -19.05 10.26
CA ARG A 32 -4.41 -20.26 9.87
C ARG A 32 -4.41 -20.50 8.35
N GLY A 33 -5.40 -19.95 7.64
CA GLY A 33 -5.48 -19.97 6.18
C GLY A 33 -4.80 -18.78 5.51
N GLY A 34 -3.97 -17.99 6.21
CA GLY A 34 -3.25 -16.84 5.68
C GLY A 34 -4.11 -15.59 5.40
N ARG A 35 -5.41 -15.63 5.72
CA ARG A 35 -6.37 -14.54 5.50
C ARG A 35 -6.57 -13.74 6.79
N THR A 36 -5.47 -13.24 7.35
CA THR A 36 -5.47 -12.52 8.63
C THR A 36 -6.34 -11.27 8.61
N HIS A 37 -6.46 -10.60 7.46
CA HIS A 37 -7.37 -9.46 7.25
C HIS A 37 -8.86 -9.80 7.48
N LEU A 38 -9.25 -11.08 7.50
CA LEU A 38 -10.60 -11.55 7.84
C LEU A 38 -10.72 -12.08 9.28
N CYS A 39 -9.75 -11.80 10.15
CA CYS A 39 -9.83 -12.22 11.53
C CYS A 39 -10.98 -11.49 12.25
N ARG A 40 -11.83 -12.23 12.96
CA ARG A 40 -12.92 -11.66 13.76
C ARG A 40 -12.47 -11.03 15.09
N ASN A 41 -11.21 -11.26 15.47
CA ASN A 41 -10.65 -10.88 16.77
C ASN A 41 -9.49 -9.89 16.57
N THR A 42 -9.63 -8.98 15.61
CA THR A 42 -8.58 -8.01 15.27
C THR A 42 -8.54 -6.87 16.28
N ILE A 43 -7.34 -6.46 16.68
CA ILE A 43 -7.09 -5.31 17.56
C ILE A 43 -6.19 -4.31 16.81
N GLY A 44 -6.72 -3.13 16.55
CA GLY A 44 -5.98 -2.05 15.87
C GLY A 44 -4.97 -1.36 16.78
N VAL A 45 -3.70 -1.36 16.38
CA VAL A 45 -2.60 -0.62 17.00
C VAL A 45 -2.84 0.88 16.79
N GLY A 46 -2.92 1.65 17.89
CA GLY A 46 -3.24 3.08 17.83
C GLY A 46 -4.73 3.42 17.77
N VAL A 47 -5.60 2.39 17.79
CA VAL A 47 -7.07 2.58 17.82
C VAL A 47 -7.66 1.89 19.05
N ASN A 48 -7.51 0.57 19.16
CA ASN A 48 -8.06 -0.22 20.26
C ASN A 48 -7.06 -0.45 21.41
N ARG A 49 -5.78 -0.16 21.15
CA ARG A 49 -4.65 -0.31 22.07
C ARG A 49 -3.60 0.78 21.77
N PRO A 50 -2.61 1.01 22.65
CA PRO A 50 -1.55 1.98 22.40
C PRO A 50 -0.87 1.79 21.03
N GLY A 51 -0.57 2.91 20.37
CA GLY A 51 -0.04 2.99 19.01
C GLY A 51 1.46 3.27 18.92
N CYS A 52 1.92 3.62 17.73
CA CYS A 52 3.33 3.83 17.40
C CYS A 52 3.84 5.27 17.59
N PHE A 53 2.98 6.24 17.93
CA PHE A 53 3.41 7.59 18.31
C PHE A 53 3.89 7.62 19.77
N ALA A 54 4.95 6.85 20.04
CA ALA A 54 5.60 6.68 21.33
C ALA A 54 7.06 6.25 21.10
N GLU A 55 7.91 6.38 22.12
CA GLU A 55 9.32 5.94 22.03
C GLU A 55 9.45 4.41 21.86
N TYR A 56 8.47 3.65 22.35
CA TYR A 56 8.45 2.18 22.27
C TYR A 56 7.06 1.66 21.94
N LEU A 57 7.03 0.58 21.15
CA LEU A 57 5.83 -0.17 20.80
C LEU A 57 6.08 -1.67 21.02
N VAL A 58 5.11 -2.35 21.64
CA VAL A 58 5.13 -3.81 21.83
C VAL A 58 4.07 -4.45 20.93
N ILE A 59 4.48 -5.23 19.94
CA ILE A 59 3.58 -6.01 19.08
C ILE A 59 4.00 -7.48 19.07
N PRO A 60 3.08 -8.42 18.76
CA PRO A 60 3.44 -9.82 18.56
C PRO A 60 4.47 -9.97 17.43
N ALA A 61 5.43 -10.87 17.60
CA ALA A 61 6.49 -11.07 16.62
C ALA A 61 5.98 -11.44 15.22
N PHE A 62 4.82 -12.12 15.13
CA PHE A 62 4.21 -12.47 13.85
C PHE A 62 3.55 -11.29 13.11
N ASN A 63 3.39 -10.14 13.77
CA ASN A 63 2.95 -8.88 13.14
C ASN A 63 4.13 -8.01 12.69
N ALA A 64 5.36 -8.35 13.08
CA ALA A 64 6.55 -7.60 12.72
C ALA A 64 7.19 -8.16 11.44
N PHE A 65 7.73 -7.28 10.61
CA PHE A 65 8.44 -7.62 9.38
C PHE A 65 9.84 -7.03 9.41
N LYS A 66 10.86 -7.85 9.15
CA LYS A 66 12.25 -7.37 9.06
C LYS A 66 12.43 -6.48 7.85
N ILE A 67 13.17 -5.41 8.04
CA ILE A 67 13.50 -4.45 6.99
C ILE A 67 14.89 -4.75 6.45
N PRO A 68 15.04 -5.01 5.14
CA PRO A 68 16.35 -5.13 4.51
C PRO A 68 17.18 -3.85 4.64
N ASP A 69 18.51 -4.00 4.69
CA ASP A 69 19.43 -2.88 4.92
C ASP A 69 19.38 -1.79 3.82
N ASN A 70 18.97 -2.16 2.61
CA ASN A 70 18.85 -1.23 1.48
C ASN A 70 17.54 -0.41 1.48
N ILE A 71 16.65 -0.61 2.45
CA ILE A 71 15.40 0.15 2.61
C ILE A 71 15.59 1.17 3.73
N SER A 72 15.33 2.45 3.46
CA SER A 72 15.39 3.52 4.45
C SER A 72 14.26 3.43 5.48
N ASP A 73 14.42 4.11 6.62
CA ASP A 73 13.36 4.16 7.65
C ASP A 73 12.12 4.90 7.15
N ASP A 74 12.28 5.94 6.31
CA ASP A 74 11.16 6.65 5.69
C ASP A 74 10.29 5.71 4.85
N LEU A 75 10.90 4.85 4.04
CA LEU A 75 10.17 3.84 3.27
C LEU A 75 9.57 2.76 4.18
N ALA A 76 10.31 2.29 5.18
CA ALA A 76 9.82 1.29 6.13
C ALA A 76 8.61 1.78 6.93
N SER A 77 8.54 3.09 7.21
CA SER A 77 7.45 3.72 7.96
C SER A 77 6.11 3.71 7.22
N ILE A 78 6.14 3.61 5.88
CA ILE A 78 4.96 3.57 5.02
C ILE A 78 4.64 2.17 4.49
N PHE A 79 5.26 1.11 5.01
CA PHE A 79 5.02 -0.26 4.56
C PHE A 79 3.56 -0.70 4.69
N ASP A 80 2.85 -0.26 5.73
CA ASP A 80 1.45 -0.60 5.93
C ASP A 80 0.54 -0.03 4.82
N PRO A 81 0.51 1.30 4.56
CA PRO A 81 -0.26 1.84 3.43
C PRO A 81 0.29 1.41 2.07
N PHE A 82 1.60 1.14 1.95
CA PHE A 82 2.17 0.58 0.72
C PHE A 82 1.69 -0.84 0.47
N GLY A 83 1.57 -1.67 1.50
CA GLY A 83 1.00 -3.01 1.43
C GLY A 83 -0.44 -2.99 0.89
N ASN A 84 -1.26 -2.03 1.30
CA ASN A 84 -2.61 -1.85 0.76
C ASN A 84 -2.59 -1.51 -0.74
N ALA A 85 -1.66 -0.65 -1.16
CA ALA A 85 -1.48 -0.29 -2.56
C ALA A 85 -1.06 -1.50 -3.41
N VAL A 86 -0.08 -2.28 -2.93
CA VAL A 86 0.39 -3.51 -3.57
C VAL A 86 -0.72 -4.56 -3.65
N HIS A 87 -1.43 -4.80 -2.55
CA HIS A 87 -2.55 -5.73 -2.51
C HIS A 87 -3.62 -5.39 -3.54
N THR A 88 -3.96 -4.11 -3.66
CA THR A 88 -4.96 -3.62 -4.62
C THR A 88 -4.45 -3.73 -6.06
N ALA A 89 -3.24 -3.23 -6.34
CA ALA A 89 -2.69 -3.19 -7.69
C ALA A 89 -2.42 -4.60 -8.26
N LEU A 90 -1.98 -5.54 -7.42
CA LEU A 90 -1.63 -6.90 -7.85
C LEU A 90 -2.80 -7.90 -7.75
N SER A 91 -4.03 -7.41 -7.57
CA SER A 91 -5.22 -8.27 -7.59
C SER A 91 -5.52 -8.86 -8.99
N PHE A 92 -4.94 -8.28 -10.04
CA PHE A 92 -5.06 -8.73 -11.42
C PHE A 92 -3.69 -8.74 -12.11
N ASP A 93 -3.57 -9.47 -13.22
CA ASP A 93 -2.44 -9.30 -14.12
C ASP A 93 -2.59 -7.96 -14.85
N LEU A 94 -1.50 -7.20 -14.92
CA LEU A 94 -1.48 -5.84 -15.47
C LEU A 94 -0.56 -5.71 -16.69
N VAL A 95 0.13 -6.76 -17.12
CA VAL A 95 1.10 -6.66 -18.22
C VAL A 95 0.38 -6.26 -19.51
N GLY A 96 0.68 -5.06 -20.01
CA GLY A 96 0.06 -4.50 -21.22
C GLY A 96 -1.34 -3.91 -21.03
N GLU A 97 -1.91 -4.01 -19.82
CA GLU A 97 -3.25 -3.50 -19.50
C GLU A 97 -3.26 -1.98 -19.30
N ASP A 98 -4.40 -1.35 -19.52
CA ASP A 98 -4.65 0.06 -19.19
C ASP A 98 -5.38 0.18 -17.87
N VAL A 99 -4.80 0.93 -16.93
CA VAL A 99 -5.23 1.01 -15.54
C VAL A 99 -5.70 2.42 -15.22
N LEU A 100 -6.93 2.52 -14.71
CA LEU A 100 -7.48 3.74 -14.11
C LEU A 100 -7.46 3.64 -12.58
N VAL A 101 -6.78 4.58 -11.94
CA VAL A 101 -6.79 4.77 -10.48
C VAL A 101 -7.63 5.98 -10.13
N SER A 102 -8.71 5.78 -9.39
CA SER A 102 -9.59 6.88 -8.95
C SER A 102 -9.22 7.34 -7.54
N GLY A 103 -8.56 8.50 -7.44
CA GLY A 103 -8.10 9.13 -6.20
C GLY A 103 -6.58 9.17 -6.09
N ALA A 104 -6.00 10.37 -6.02
CA ALA A 104 -4.57 10.62 -5.88
C ALA A 104 -4.13 10.78 -4.41
N GLY A 105 -4.77 10.07 -3.49
CA GLY A 105 -4.25 9.91 -2.13
C GLY A 105 -2.95 9.07 -2.11
N PRO A 106 -2.25 8.96 -0.96
CA PRO A 106 -1.00 8.21 -0.88
C PRO A 106 -1.10 6.78 -1.42
N ILE A 107 -2.18 6.05 -1.06
CA ILE A 107 -2.41 4.68 -1.54
C ILE A 107 -2.61 4.65 -3.06
N GLY A 108 -3.42 5.57 -3.62
CA GLY A 108 -3.67 5.62 -5.06
C GLY A 108 -2.41 5.93 -5.86
N ILE A 109 -1.60 6.88 -5.39
CA ILE A 109 -0.31 7.21 -6.01
C ILE A 109 0.65 6.02 -5.96
N MET A 110 0.75 5.34 -4.82
CA MET A 110 1.56 4.12 -4.70
C MET A 110 1.03 2.99 -5.59
N ALA A 111 -0.29 2.80 -5.68
CA ALA A 111 -0.90 1.77 -6.52
C ALA A 111 -0.64 2.03 -8.01
N ALA A 112 -0.71 3.30 -8.44
CA ALA A 112 -0.36 3.70 -9.80
C ALA A 112 1.14 3.44 -10.10
N ALA A 113 2.03 3.73 -9.15
CA ALA A 113 3.46 3.42 -9.29
C ALA A 113 3.72 1.90 -9.37
N VAL A 114 3.03 1.10 -8.55
CA VAL A 114 3.11 -0.37 -8.61
C VAL A 114 2.60 -0.88 -9.95
N ALA A 115 1.42 -0.44 -10.39
CA ALA A 115 0.85 -0.82 -11.69
C ALA A 115 1.82 -0.53 -12.84
N LYS A 116 2.47 0.64 -12.82
CA LYS A 116 3.48 0.99 -13.83
C LYS A 116 4.70 0.08 -13.76
N HIS A 117 5.20 -0.20 -12.55
CA HIS A 117 6.35 -1.05 -12.34
C HIS A 117 6.14 -2.48 -12.84
N VAL A 118 4.94 -3.03 -12.70
CA VAL A 118 4.63 -4.41 -13.11
C VAL A 118 4.18 -4.56 -14.56
N GLY A 119 4.21 -3.48 -15.36
CA GLY A 119 4.06 -3.57 -16.81
C GLY A 119 2.75 -3.04 -17.39
N ALA A 120 1.94 -2.28 -16.64
CA ALA A 120 0.78 -1.60 -17.20
C ALA A 120 1.18 -0.63 -18.34
N ARG A 121 0.40 -0.66 -19.43
CA ARG A 121 0.61 0.16 -20.62
C ARG A 121 0.34 1.63 -20.31
N ASN A 122 -0.93 1.99 -20.12
CA ASN A 122 -1.33 3.30 -19.65
C ASN A 122 -1.75 3.23 -18.18
N VAL A 123 -1.20 4.11 -17.35
CA VAL A 123 -1.67 4.30 -15.97
C VAL A 123 -2.19 5.72 -15.85
N VAL A 124 -3.51 5.84 -15.68
CA VAL A 124 -4.21 7.10 -15.52
C VAL A 124 -4.67 7.22 -14.07
N ILE A 125 -4.38 8.35 -13.41
CA ILE A 125 -4.93 8.66 -12.09
C ILE A 125 -5.83 9.89 -12.17
N THR A 126 -6.95 9.87 -11.44
CA THR A 126 -7.89 10.99 -11.35
C THR A 126 -7.96 11.52 -9.93
N ASP A 127 -8.11 12.83 -9.79
CA ASP A 127 -8.46 13.52 -8.53
C ASP A 127 -8.99 14.93 -8.87
N VAL A 128 -9.32 15.73 -7.87
CA VAL A 128 -9.59 17.17 -8.01
C VAL A 128 -8.44 18.03 -7.47
N ASN A 129 -7.54 17.43 -6.68
CA ASN A 129 -6.43 18.11 -6.03
C ASN A 129 -5.16 18.14 -6.90
N GLU A 130 -4.83 19.32 -7.41
CA GLU A 130 -3.68 19.50 -8.31
C GLU A 130 -2.33 19.16 -7.67
N TYR A 131 -2.15 19.47 -6.38
CA TYR A 131 -0.91 19.16 -5.67
C TYR A 131 -0.65 17.65 -5.62
N ARG A 132 -1.71 16.85 -5.39
CA ARG A 132 -1.61 15.39 -5.38
C ARG A 132 -1.38 14.82 -6.77
N LEU A 133 -2.06 15.36 -7.78
CA LEU A 133 -1.86 14.98 -9.18
C LEU A 133 -0.42 15.27 -9.62
N GLU A 134 0.17 16.38 -9.18
CA GLU A 134 1.56 16.72 -9.47
C GLU A 134 2.54 15.72 -8.84
N LEU A 135 2.28 15.29 -7.60
CA LEU A 135 3.06 14.20 -7.00
C LEU A 135 2.92 12.91 -7.82
N ALA A 136 1.72 12.60 -8.30
CA ALA A 136 1.48 11.41 -9.12
C ALA A 136 2.26 11.49 -10.45
N ARG A 137 2.31 12.66 -11.11
CA ARG A 137 3.13 12.87 -12.33
C ARG A 137 4.61 12.59 -12.08
N LYS A 138 5.16 13.02 -10.94
CA LYS A 138 6.55 12.75 -10.56
C LYS A 138 6.86 11.26 -10.37
N MET A 139 5.85 10.43 -10.14
CA MET A 139 5.99 8.97 -10.05
C MET A 139 6.03 8.28 -11.43
N GLY A 140 6.00 9.03 -12.53
CA GLY A 140 6.15 8.47 -13.89
C GLY A 140 4.89 7.79 -14.44
N ILE A 141 3.72 8.15 -13.92
CA ILE A 141 2.43 7.67 -14.47
C ILE A 141 2.13 8.32 -15.82
N THR A 142 1.31 7.67 -16.64
CA THR A 142 1.00 8.13 -18.00
C THR A 142 0.22 9.45 -18.01
N ARG A 143 -0.88 9.55 -17.23
CA ARG A 143 -1.68 10.79 -17.12
C ARG A 143 -2.21 10.97 -15.70
N ALA A 144 -2.18 12.21 -15.22
CA ALA A 144 -2.85 12.64 -14.00
C ALA A 144 -3.90 13.70 -14.37
N VAL A 145 -5.18 13.38 -14.16
CA VAL A 145 -6.33 14.11 -14.68
C VAL A 145 -7.06 14.80 -13.55
N ASN A 146 -7.18 16.13 -13.65
CA ASN A 146 -8.05 16.88 -12.76
C ASN A 146 -9.48 16.84 -13.29
N VAL A 147 -10.32 15.96 -12.74
CA VAL A 147 -11.69 15.75 -13.26
C VAL A 147 -12.64 16.92 -13.02
N ALA A 148 -12.23 17.94 -12.26
CA ALA A 148 -12.96 19.21 -12.15
C ALA A 148 -12.63 20.18 -13.30
N LYS A 149 -11.61 19.89 -14.12
CA LYS A 149 -11.11 20.76 -15.19
C LYS A 149 -11.05 20.07 -16.56
N GLU A 150 -10.86 18.76 -16.58
CA GLU A 150 -10.70 17.93 -17.77
C GLU A 150 -11.77 16.82 -17.80
N ASN A 151 -12.26 16.48 -18.99
CA ASN A 151 -13.16 15.35 -19.18
C ASN A 151 -12.35 14.07 -19.40
N LEU A 152 -12.60 13.04 -18.59
CA LEU A 152 -11.88 11.77 -18.68
C LEU A 152 -12.09 11.07 -20.05
N ASN A 153 -13.25 11.24 -20.70
CA ASN A 153 -13.49 10.63 -22.02
C ASN A 153 -12.56 11.21 -23.11
N ASP A 154 -12.21 12.50 -23.00
CA ASP A 154 -11.29 13.13 -23.94
C ASP A 154 -9.89 12.54 -23.75
N VAL A 155 -9.45 12.37 -22.50
CA VAL A 155 -8.17 11.69 -22.16
C VAL A 155 -8.16 10.24 -22.64
N MET A 156 -9.28 9.52 -22.52
CA MET A 156 -9.39 8.15 -23.05
C MET A 156 -9.22 8.14 -24.57
N THR A 157 -9.84 9.09 -25.27
CA THR A 157 -9.71 9.24 -26.73
C THR A 157 -8.27 9.59 -27.12
N GLU A 158 -7.61 10.51 -26.41
CA GLU A 158 -6.19 10.85 -26.57
C GLU A 158 -5.27 9.62 -26.47
N LEU A 159 -5.61 8.68 -25.58
CA LEU A 159 -4.87 7.45 -25.34
C LEU A 159 -5.26 6.28 -26.26
N GLY A 160 -6.12 6.53 -27.27
CA GLY A 160 -6.51 5.53 -28.26
C GLY A 160 -7.67 4.62 -27.82
N HIS A 161 -8.41 4.99 -26.78
CA HIS A 161 -9.63 4.30 -26.34
C HIS A 161 -10.88 4.96 -26.95
N ASP A 162 -11.04 4.86 -28.26
CA ASP A 162 -12.20 5.41 -28.94
C ASP A 162 -13.44 4.53 -28.69
N ARG A 163 -14.56 5.11 -28.23
CA ARG A 163 -15.82 4.37 -27.96
C ARG A 163 -16.56 3.95 -29.25
N ARG A 164 -15.90 4.03 -30.40
CA ARG A 164 -16.49 3.73 -31.71
C ARG A 164 -16.30 2.26 -32.08
N LEU A 165 -17.07 1.41 -31.41
CA LEU A 165 -17.61 0.15 -31.95
C LEU A 165 -19.09 0.05 -31.58
#